data_AF-A0A1V5HEW0-F1
#
_entry.id   AF-A0A1V5HEW0-F1
#
_cell.length_a   1.000
_cell.length_b   1.000
_cell.length_c   1.000
_cell.angle_alpha   90.00
_cell.angle_beta   90.00
_cell.angle_gamma   90.00
#
_symmetry.space_group_name_H-M   'P 1'
#
loop_
_entity.id
_entity.type
_entity.pdbx_description
1 polymer ?
#
loop_
_entity_poly.entity_id
_entity_poly.type
_entity_poly.pdbx_seq_one_letter_code
_entity_poly.pdbx_strand_id
1 'polypeptide(L)'
;MAVYIAGLVIGNSRFAHKRTSMNFMDGFAWMSQILLFLTLGLLVNPSELVPVLIPGVIIALFMIFIARPLTVYLCLIPFKRISFRDKAYISWVGLRGAVPIIFAILPLAANVPGSRTVFNIVFVITIVSLLYQGTSLPIVAKWLGLAEKPSKYKSLKVFDVEFSEEIKSAMTEIIITEETLKHGKNLMEMPLPDKTLAVMVKRGEKFFVPTGQTALHDGDKLLVISDDEEALKETYKNIGISNFTYQKNK
;
A
#
# COMPACT_ATOMS: atom_id res chain seq x y z
N MET A 1 20.47 9.02 8.66
CA MET A 1 20.22 7.79 9.44
C MET A 1 19.45 8.06 10.73
N ALA A 2 19.83 9.03 11.57
CA ALA A 2 19.07 9.37 12.79
C ALA A 2 17.58 9.67 12.52
N VAL A 3 17.27 10.49 11.51
CA VAL A 3 15.88 10.79 11.10
C VAL A 3 15.12 9.54 10.65
N TYR A 4 15.80 8.58 10.00
CA TYR A 4 15.19 7.32 9.58
C TYR A 4 14.83 6.45 10.79
N ILE A 5 15.71 6.34 11.78
CA ILE A 5 15.44 5.61 13.02
C ILE A 5 14.31 6.27 13.79
N ALA A 6 14.33 7.61 13.93
CA ALA A 6 13.25 8.34 14.57
C ALA A 6 11.90 8.11 13.86
N GLY A 7 11.88 8.15 12.53
CA GLY A 7 10.69 7.83 11.73
C GLY A 7 10.20 6.40 11.93
N LEU A 8 11.09 5.42 12.03
CA LEU A 8 10.74 4.03 12.33
C LEU A 8 10.15 3.88 13.73
N VAL A 9 10.76 4.51 14.74
CA VAL A 9 10.28 4.50 16.12
C VAL A 9 8.89 5.14 16.24
N ILE A 10 8.69 6.32 15.63
CA ILE A 10 7.39 7.02 15.62
C ILE A 10 6.38 6.23 14.78
N GLY A 11 6.78 5.68 13.65
CA GLY A 11 5.93 4.85 12.81
C GLY A 11 5.48 3.55 13.48
N ASN A 12 6.26 3.03 14.43
CA ASN A 12 5.91 1.82 15.20
C ASN A 12 5.23 2.11 16.55
N SER A 13 5.20 3.37 17.00
CA SER A 13 4.48 3.72 18.24
C SER A 13 2.97 3.79 18.01
N ARG A 14 2.20 3.48 19.07
CA ARG A 14 0.74 3.64 19.11
C ARG A 14 0.45 5.02 19.71
N PHE A 15 -0.14 5.92 18.92
CA PHE A 15 -0.54 7.25 19.38
C PHE A 15 -1.87 7.67 18.74
N ALA A 16 -2.64 8.48 19.46
CA ALA A 16 -3.92 8.99 18.97
C ALA A 16 -3.74 9.80 17.68
N HIS A 17 -4.63 9.58 16.70
CA HIS A 17 -4.61 10.26 15.38
C HIS A 17 -3.39 9.99 14.49
N LYS A 18 -2.68 8.86 14.70
CA LYS A 18 -1.55 8.42 13.88
C LYS A 18 -1.78 8.49 12.37
N ARG A 19 -2.93 8.02 11.90
CA ARG A 19 -3.27 7.99 10.47
C ARG A 19 -3.31 9.40 9.86
N THR A 20 -3.87 10.38 10.56
CA THR A 20 -3.94 11.77 10.10
C THR A 20 -2.53 12.39 10.02
N SER A 21 -1.70 12.19 11.05
CA SER A 21 -0.31 12.68 11.03
C SER A 21 0.54 12.00 9.95
N MET A 22 0.40 10.69 9.77
CA MET A 22 1.10 9.95 8.71
C MET A 22 0.67 10.43 7.32
N ASN A 23 -0.63 10.57 7.06
CA ASN A 23 -1.13 11.08 5.78
C ASN A 23 -0.62 12.50 5.48
N PHE A 24 -0.54 13.36 6.50
CA PHE A 24 0.03 14.71 6.35
C PHE A 24 1.52 14.67 6.02
N MET A 25 2.30 13.86 6.75
CA MET A 25 3.73 13.67 6.49
C MET A 25 3.99 13.01 5.12
N ASP A 26 3.14 12.08 4.69
CA ASP A 26 3.20 11.47 3.35
C ASP A 26 2.94 12.51 2.27
N GLY A 27 1.96 13.40 2.48
CA GLY A 27 1.71 14.55 1.60
C GLY A 27 2.93 15.47 1.49
N PHE A 28 3.57 15.79 2.62
CA PHE A 28 4.78 16.61 2.65
C PHE A 28 5.98 15.93 1.98
N ALA A 29 6.14 14.62 2.17
CA ALA A 29 7.16 13.82 1.50
C ALA A 29 6.95 13.81 -0.02
N TRP A 30 5.70 13.68 -0.47
CA TRP A 30 5.36 13.72 -1.89
C TRP A 30 5.62 15.09 -2.52
N MET A 31 5.26 16.18 -1.82
CA MET A 31 5.60 17.55 -2.25
C MET A 31 7.11 17.75 -2.35
N SER A 32 7.87 17.31 -1.34
CA SER A 32 9.33 17.40 -1.32
C SER A 32 9.97 16.61 -2.47
N GLN A 33 9.39 15.45 -2.81
CA GLN A 33 9.86 14.64 -3.94
C GLN A 33 9.62 15.36 -5.27
N ILE A 34 8.44 15.97 -5.47
CA ILE A 34 8.14 16.77 -6.68
C ILE A 34 9.12 17.94 -6.79
N LEU A 35 9.35 18.67 -5.69
CA LEU A 35 10.30 19.78 -5.66
C LEU A 35 11.71 19.33 -6.07
N LEU A 36 12.18 18.19 -5.53
CA LEU A 36 13.48 17.63 -5.88
C LEU A 36 13.58 17.28 -7.37
N PHE A 37 12.57 16.62 -7.94
CA PHE A 37 12.56 16.30 -9.37
C PHE A 37 12.47 17.54 -10.26
N LEU A 38 11.72 18.56 -9.83
CA LEU A 38 11.63 19.84 -10.52
C LEU A 38 12.98 20.56 -10.52
N THR A 39 13.62 20.71 -9.35
CA THR A 39 14.94 21.33 -9.22
C THR A 39 15.98 20.59 -10.06
N LEU A 40 15.95 19.25 -10.05
CA LEU A 40 16.80 18.42 -10.91
C LEU A 40 16.58 18.75 -12.40
N GLY A 41 15.32 18.80 -12.85
CA GLY A 41 14.98 19.13 -14.24
C GLY A 41 15.37 20.55 -14.65
N LEU A 42 15.41 21.50 -13.72
CA LEU A 42 15.88 22.87 -13.97
C LEU A 42 17.41 22.97 -14.01
N LEU A 43 18.12 22.11 -13.28
CA LEU A 43 19.58 22.15 -13.16
C LEU A 43 20.30 21.46 -14.33
N VAL A 44 19.60 20.59 -15.06
CA VAL A 44 20.17 19.86 -16.19
C VAL A 44 20.24 20.72 -17.45
N ASN A 45 21.40 20.77 -18.10
CA ASN A 45 21.53 21.39 -19.42
C ASN A 45 21.39 20.33 -20.53
N PRO A 46 20.40 20.44 -21.44
CA PRO A 46 20.19 19.47 -22.51
C PRO A 46 21.41 19.28 -23.42
N SER A 47 22.15 20.35 -23.70
CA SER A 47 23.34 20.32 -24.56
C SER A 47 24.46 19.43 -24.03
N GLU A 48 24.62 19.34 -22.71
CA GLU A 48 25.61 18.47 -22.07
C GLU A 48 25.10 17.06 -21.80
N LEU A 49 23.78 16.85 -21.91
CA LEU A 49 23.15 15.57 -21.72
C LEU A 49 23.34 14.66 -22.94
N VAL A 50 23.24 15.22 -24.15
CA VAL A 50 23.36 14.48 -25.42
C VAL A 50 24.62 13.60 -25.50
N PRO A 51 25.84 14.10 -25.21
CA PRO A 51 27.05 13.27 -25.30
C PRO A 51 27.11 12.16 -24.22
N VAL A 52 26.50 12.37 -23.06
CA VAL A 52 26.50 11.37 -21.96
C VAL A 52 25.28 10.45 -21.98
N LEU A 53 24.32 10.69 -22.88
CA LEU A 53 23.08 9.92 -22.96
C LEU A 53 23.37 8.44 -23.28
N ILE A 54 24.18 8.19 -24.31
CA ILE A 54 24.54 6.83 -24.73
C ILE A 54 25.27 6.07 -23.60
N PRO A 55 26.38 6.58 -23.03
CA PRO A 55 27.05 5.88 -21.93
C PRO A 55 26.17 5.77 -20.68
N GLY A 56 25.36 6.78 -20.38
CA GLY A 56 24.41 6.77 -19.25
C GLY A 56 23.36 5.68 -19.37
N VAL A 57 22.77 5.50 -20.57
CA VAL A 57 21.80 4.42 -20.85
C VAL A 57 22.46 3.05 -20.75
N ILE A 58 23.66 2.88 -21.30
CA ILE A 58 24.41 1.61 -21.22
C ILE A 58 24.68 1.24 -19.76
N ILE A 59 25.14 2.19 -18.95
CA ILE A 59 25.37 1.98 -17.51
C ILE A 59 24.04 1.68 -16.81
N ALA A 60 22.96 2.39 -17.13
CA ALA A 60 21.64 2.15 -16.55
C ALA A 60 21.18 0.71 -16.81
N LEU A 61 21.24 0.26 -18.06
CA LEU A 61 20.88 -1.09 -18.48
C LEU A 61 21.76 -2.13 -17.80
N PHE A 62 23.09 -1.94 -17.80
CA PHE A 62 24.02 -2.83 -17.12
C PHE A 62 23.67 -2.97 -15.63
N MET A 63 23.40 -1.85 -14.94
CA MET A 63 23.05 -1.92 -13.53
C MET A 63 21.69 -2.58 -13.28
N ILE A 64 20.72 -2.41 -14.19
CA ILE A 64 19.37 -2.97 -14.06
C ILE A 64 19.36 -4.47 -14.32
N PHE A 65 20.03 -4.92 -15.39
CA PHE A 65 19.99 -6.32 -15.85
C PHE A 65 21.06 -7.20 -15.23
N ILE A 66 22.21 -6.64 -14.84
CA ILE A 66 23.36 -7.44 -14.36
C ILE A 66 23.64 -7.14 -12.90
N ALA A 67 24.06 -5.91 -12.58
CA ALA A 67 24.57 -5.60 -11.24
C ALA A 67 23.53 -5.91 -10.15
N ARG A 68 22.27 -5.60 -10.45
CA ARG A 68 21.19 -5.70 -9.48
C ARG A 68 20.65 -7.11 -9.27
N PRO A 69 20.29 -7.90 -10.30
CA PRO A 69 20.03 -9.31 -10.12
C PRO A 69 21.18 -10.02 -9.44
N LEU A 70 22.42 -9.77 -9.85
CA LEU A 70 23.58 -10.39 -9.22
C LEU A 70 23.65 -10.09 -7.72
N THR A 71 23.51 -8.82 -7.33
CA THR A 71 23.54 -8.42 -5.91
C THR A 71 22.40 -9.05 -5.12
N VAL A 72 21.18 -9.05 -5.65
CA VAL A 72 20.01 -9.63 -4.97
C VAL A 72 20.16 -11.14 -4.85
N TYR A 73 20.55 -11.84 -5.92
CA TYR A 73 20.79 -13.28 -5.86
C TYR A 73 21.86 -13.61 -4.83
N LEU A 74 22.98 -12.87 -4.82
CA LEU A 74 24.09 -13.11 -3.89
C LEU A 74 23.68 -12.88 -2.43
N CYS A 75 22.91 -11.82 -2.14
CA CYS A 75 22.37 -11.56 -0.81
C CYS A 75 21.28 -12.57 -0.37
N LEU A 76 20.54 -13.17 -1.32
CA LEU A 76 19.46 -14.12 -1.03
C LEU A 76 19.90 -15.59 -1.11
N ILE A 77 21.15 -15.91 -1.47
CA ILE A 77 21.74 -17.26 -1.35
C ILE A 77 21.47 -17.90 0.03
N PRO A 78 21.68 -17.21 1.18
CA PRO A 78 21.42 -17.82 2.50
C PRO A 78 19.94 -18.04 2.80
N PHE A 79 19.02 -17.35 2.11
CA PHE A 79 17.58 -17.40 2.37
C PHE A 79 16.86 -18.37 1.41
N LYS A 80 16.96 -19.68 1.70
CA LYS A 80 16.37 -20.76 0.89
C LYS A 80 14.84 -20.79 0.83
N ARG A 81 14.14 -20.05 1.71
CA ARG A 81 12.66 -20.04 1.79
C ARG A 81 11.98 -19.11 0.77
N ILE A 82 12.74 -18.35 -0.01
CA ILE A 82 12.19 -17.37 -0.97
C ILE A 82 12.10 -18.01 -2.36
N SER A 83 10.92 -17.95 -2.98
CA SER A 83 10.69 -18.56 -4.29
C SER A 83 11.51 -17.86 -5.39
N PHE A 84 11.78 -18.56 -6.50
CA PHE A 84 12.51 -17.97 -7.63
C PHE A 84 11.78 -16.76 -8.23
N ARG A 85 10.43 -16.78 -8.20
CA ARG A 85 9.59 -15.67 -8.68
C ARG A 85 9.76 -14.43 -7.80
N ASP A 86 9.79 -14.61 -6.48
CA ASP A 86 10.00 -13.50 -5.53
C ASP A 86 11.40 -12.91 -5.68
N LYS A 87 12.43 -13.75 -5.85
CA LYS A 87 13.81 -13.30 -6.10
C LYS A 87 13.91 -12.47 -7.39
N ALA A 88 13.30 -12.95 -8.46
CA ALA A 88 13.23 -12.22 -9.73
C ALA A 88 12.51 -10.88 -9.55
N TYR A 89 11.37 -10.86 -8.86
CA TYR A 89 10.63 -9.62 -8.60
C TYR A 89 11.42 -8.61 -7.76
N ILE A 90 12.03 -9.05 -6.64
CA ILE A 90 12.87 -8.20 -5.79
C ILE A 90 14.05 -7.62 -6.58
N SER A 91 14.66 -8.43 -7.45
CA SER A 91 15.74 -7.96 -8.34
C SER A 91 15.28 -6.96 -9.39
N TRP A 92 14.00 -6.98 -9.74
CA TRP A 92 13.37 -6.05 -10.69
C TRP A 92 12.89 -4.75 -10.02
N VAL A 93 12.44 -4.82 -8.76
CA VAL A 93 11.86 -3.71 -7.97
C VAL A 93 12.92 -2.81 -7.38
N GLY A 94 13.44 -1.83 -8.13
CA GLY A 94 14.48 -0.91 -7.64
C GLY A 94 14.59 0.31 -8.47
N LEU A 95 13.46 1.00 -8.45
CA LEU A 95 13.36 2.38 -8.84
C LEU A 95 14.45 3.17 -8.13
N ARG A 96 15.30 3.80 -8.94
CA ARG A 96 16.17 4.86 -8.46
C ARG A 96 15.30 6.10 -8.27
N GLY A 97 15.13 6.51 -7.02
CA GLY A 97 14.30 7.65 -6.65
C GLY A 97 15.13 8.88 -6.29
N ALA A 98 14.76 9.53 -5.19
CA ALA A 98 15.36 10.78 -4.71
C ALA A 98 16.82 10.63 -4.23
N VAL A 99 17.22 9.46 -3.71
CA VAL A 99 18.52 9.31 -3.03
C VAL A 99 19.73 9.52 -3.97
N PRO A 100 19.82 8.84 -5.13
CA PRO A 100 20.94 9.07 -6.07
C PRO A 100 21.01 10.52 -6.56
N ILE A 101 19.86 11.18 -6.73
CA ILE A 101 19.77 12.57 -7.14
C ILE A 101 20.45 13.49 -6.13
N ILE A 102 20.14 13.34 -4.85
CA ILE A 102 20.78 14.15 -3.79
C ILE A 102 22.29 13.93 -3.81
N PHE A 103 22.75 12.67 -3.93
CA PHE A 103 24.18 12.36 -4.03
C PHE A 103 24.85 12.94 -5.28
N ALA A 104 24.12 13.20 -6.36
CA ALA A 104 24.63 13.88 -7.54
C ALA A 104 24.66 15.42 -7.40
N ILE A 105 23.69 15.99 -6.68
CA ILE A 105 23.61 17.45 -6.45
C ILE A 105 24.69 17.91 -5.47
N LEU A 106 25.00 17.13 -4.42
CA LEU A 106 26.02 17.49 -3.42
C LEU A 106 27.40 17.84 -4.02
N PRO A 107 28.03 17.00 -4.87
CA PRO A 107 29.32 17.33 -5.48
C PRO A 107 29.22 18.47 -6.50
N LEU A 108 28.06 18.63 -7.14
CA LEU A 108 27.81 19.75 -8.05
C LEU A 108 27.72 21.08 -7.30
N ALA A 109 27.02 21.10 -6.16
CA ALA A 109 26.94 22.26 -5.27
C ALA A 109 28.30 22.61 -4.65
N ALA A 110 29.14 21.60 -4.39
CA ALA A 110 30.52 21.77 -3.93
C ALA A 110 31.52 22.14 -5.05
N ASN A 111 31.07 22.33 -6.30
CA ASN A 111 31.90 22.64 -7.46
C ASN A 111 33.10 21.68 -7.66
N VAL A 112 32.90 20.40 -7.37
CA VAL A 112 33.95 19.39 -7.54
C VAL A 112 34.23 19.19 -9.05
N PRO A 113 35.51 19.09 -9.49
CA PRO A 113 35.84 18.80 -10.89
C PRO A 113 35.16 17.52 -11.38
N GLY A 114 34.53 17.56 -12.56
CA GLY A 114 33.82 16.41 -13.13
C GLY A 114 32.45 16.09 -12.50
N SER A 115 32.02 16.85 -11.48
CA SER A 115 30.69 16.69 -10.84
C SER A 115 29.53 16.80 -11.82
N ARG A 116 29.67 17.65 -12.85
CA ARG A 116 28.66 17.85 -13.88
C ARG A 116 28.42 16.62 -14.75
N THR A 117 29.48 15.90 -15.11
CA THR A 117 29.40 14.65 -15.86
C THR A 117 28.72 13.57 -15.03
N VAL A 118 29.10 13.44 -13.75
CA VAL A 118 28.47 12.49 -12.84
C VAL A 118 26.99 12.82 -12.63
N PHE A 119 26.65 14.10 -12.46
CA PHE A 119 25.27 14.56 -12.34
C PHE A 119 24.44 14.19 -13.57
N ASN A 120 24.92 14.50 -14.77
CA ASN A 120 24.22 14.19 -16.01
C ASN A 120 24.05 12.66 -16.20
N ILE A 121 25.05 11.85 -15.84
CA ILE A 121 24.93 10.38 -15.88
C ILE A 121 23.87 9.87 -14.90
N VAL A 122 23.90 10.33 -13.65
CA VAL A 122 22.92 9.93 -12.63
C VAL A 122 21.51 10.37 -13.01
N PHE A 123 21.37 11.55 -13.63
CA PHE A 123 20.11 12.04 -14.19
C PHE A 123 19.56 11.07 -15.23
N VAL A 124 20.36 10.72 -16.26
CA VAL A 124 19.94 9.78 -17.32
C VAL A 124 19.54 8.44 -16.71
N ILE A 125 20.36 7.89 -15.82
CA ILE A 125 20.07 6.60 -15.15
C ILE A 125 18.75 6.66 -14.38
N THR A 126 18.48 7.77 -13.69
CA THR A 126 17.27 7.93 -12.87
C THR A 126 16.02 8.07 -13.75
N ILE A 127 16.07 8.89 -14.80
CA ILE A 127 14.95 9.03 -15.74
C ILE A 127 14.65 7.70 -16.44
N VAL A 128 15.68 7.01 -16.95
CA VAL A 128 15.53 5.71 -17.60
C VAL A 128 14.95 4.67 -16.62
N SER A 129 15.45 4.63 -15.38
CA SER A 129 14.94 3.73 -14.33
C SER A 129 13.48 4.03 -13.99
N LEU A 130 13.09 5.30 -13.83
CA LEU A 130 11.71 5.69 -13.51
C LEU A 130 10.75 5.38 -14.67
N LEU A 131 11.14 5.68 -15.91
CA LEU A 131 10.30 5.41 -17.08
C LEU A 131 10.17 3.90 -17.35
N TYR A 132 11.31 3.19 -17.39
CA TYR A 132 11.32 1.77 -17.71
C TYR A 132 10.81 0.92 -16.55
N GLN A 133 11.42 1.03 -15.36
CA GLN A 133 11.03 0.20 -14.22
C GLN A 133 9.72 0.68 -13.59
N GLY A 134 9.42 1.98 -13.59
CA GLY A 134 8.17 2.50 -12.99
C GLY A 134 6.91 2.00 -13.69
N THR A 135 6.95 1.92 -15.02
CA THR A 135 5.86 1.35 -15.82
C THR A 135 5.88 -0.18 -15.83
N SER A 136 7.07 -0.79 -15.82
CA SER A 136 7.23 -2.25 -15.87
C SER A 136 6.87 -2.94 -14.54
N LEU A 137 7.05 -2.28 -13.40
CA LEU A 137 6.78 -2.83 -12.06
C LEU A 137 5.40 -3.48 -11.89
N PRO A 138 4.27 -2.78 -12.14
CA PRO A 138 2.94 -3.37 -12.01
C PRO A 138 2.71 -4.52 -13.01
N ILE A 139 3.31 -4.44 -14.20
CA ILE A 139 3.19 -5.47 -15.25
C ILE A 139 3.92 -6.75 -14.82
N VAL A 140 5.16 -6.63 -14.35
CA VAL A 140 5.99 -7.76 -13.91
C VAL A 140 5.42 -8.39 -12.65
N ALA A 141 4.88 -7.59 -11.72
CA ALA A 141 4.15 -8.11 -10.57
C ALA A 141 2.98 -9.00 -11.01
N LYS A 142 2.17 -8.54 -11.98
CA LYS A 142 1.04 -9.29 -12.52
C LYS A 142 1.48 -10.56 -13.24
N TRP A 143 2.55 -10.48 -14.02
CA TRP A 143 3.08 -11.60 -14.79
C TRP A 143 3.67 -12.71 -13.91
N LEU A 144 4.37 -12.34 -12.82
CA LEU A 144 4.92 -13.29 -11.86
C LEU A 144 3.87 -13.87 -10.90
N GLY A 145 2.61 -13.42 -10.99
CA GLY A 145 1.53 -13.81 -10.07
C GLY A 145 1.72 -13.27 -8.65
N LEU A 146 2.55 -12.23 -8.50
CA LEU A 146 2.88 -11.55 -7.25
C LEU A 146 2.07 -10.28 -7.02
N ALA A 147 1.45 -9.75 -8.08
CA ALA A 147 0.36 -8.82 -7.91
C ALA A 147 -0.70 -9.56 -7.11
N GLU A 148 -0.95 -9.06 -5.91
CA GLU A 148 -2.07 -9.44 -5.09
C GLU A 148 -3.27 -9.55 -6.04
N LYS A 149 -3.79 -10.77 -6.26
CA LYS A 149 -5.11 -10.91 -6.89
C LYS A 149 -5.97 -9.92 -6.14
N PRO A 150 -6.70 -9.00 -6.80
CA PRO A 150 -7.58 -8.10 -6.08
C PRO A 150 -8.37 -9.01 -5.18
N SER A 151 -8.07 -8.91 -3.88
CA SER A 151 -8.75 -9.67 -2.89
C SER A 151 -10.20 -9.40 -3.23
N LYS A 152 -10.99 -10.43 -3.55
CA LYS A 152 -12.44 -10.22 -3.73
C LYS A 152 -13.05 -9.57 -2.47
N TYR A 153 -12.25 -9.48 -1.40
CA TYR A 153 -12.43 -8.76 -0.15
C TYR A 153 -11.77 -7.36 -0.11
N LYS A 154 -11.54 -6.66 -1.25
CA LYS A 154 -11.41 -5.19 -1.22
C LYS A 154 -12.81 -4.62 -1.04
N SER A 155 -13.29 -4.89 0.15
CA SER A 155 -14.51 -4.49 0.77
C SER A 155 -14.84 -3.04 0.52
N LEU A 156 -16.11 -2.83 0.23
CA LEU A 156 -16.89 -1.68 0.66
C LEU A 156 -16.30 -1.16 1.99
N LYS A 157 -15.57 -0.04 1.96
CA LYS A 157 -15.36 0.79 3.15
C LYS A 157 -16.51 1.77 3.14
N VAL A 158 -17.69 1.26 3.42
CA VAL A 158 -18.88 2.12 3.41
C VAL A 158 -18.97 2.89 4.71
N PHE A 159 -18.45 2.32 5.78
CA PHE A 159 -18.30 2.96 7.07
C PHE A 159 -16.80 3.24 7.26
N ASP A 160 -16.37 4.49 7.09
CA ASP A 160 -14.99 4.92 7.41
C ASP A 160 -14.83 5.06 8.94
N VAL A 161 -15.16 3.99 9.67
CA VAL A 161 -15.18 3.95 11.13
C VAL A 161 -14.03 3.05 11.58
N GLU A 162 -12.95 3.65 12.07
CA GLU A 162 -11.84 2.96 12.72
C GLU A 162 -11.98 3.12 14.25
N PHE A 163 -12.17 2.00 14.96
CA PHE A 163 -12.19 1.97 16.43
C PHE A 163 -10.76 1.93 17.00
N SER A 164 -10.58 2.41 18.25
CA SER A 164 -9.29 2.37 18.94
C SER A 164 -8.71 0.95 18.95
N GLU A 165 -7.38 0.82 18.80
CA GLU A 165 -6.67 -0.47 18.91
C GLU A 165 -6.84 -1.15 20.28
N GLU A 166 -7.33 -0.41 21.29
CA GLU A 166 -7.66 -0.96 22.61
C GLU A 166 -8.92 -1.85 22.61
N ILE A 167 -9.80 -1.68 21.62
CA ILE A 167 -11.03 -2.46 21.48
C ILE A 167 -10.66 -3.78 20.80
N LYS A 168 -10.64 -4.86 21.60
CA LYS A 168 -10.33 -6.24 21.18
C LYS A 168 -11.47 -6.91 20.38
N SER A 169 -12.33 -6.12 19.76
CA SER A 169 -13.49 -6.62 19.03
C SER A 169 -13.18 -6.68 17.53
N ALA A 170 -13.63 -7.76 16.91
CA ALA A 170 -13.69 -7.92 15.46
C ALA A 170 -14.71 -6.95 14.86
N MET A 171 -14.32 -6.25 13.80
CA MET A 171 -15.24 -5.42 13.02
C MET A 171 -15.51 -6.04 11.67
N THR A 172 -16.79 -6.13 11.31
CA THR A 172 -17.21 -6.63 10.01
C THR A 172 -18.26 -5.77 9.33
N GLU A 173 -18.03 -5.44 8.06
CA GLU A 173 -19.08 -4.95 7.17
C GLU A 173 -19.71 -6.13 6.40
N ILE A 174 -21.04 -6.29 6.52
CA ILE A 174 -21.82 -7.29 5.78
C ILE A 174 -22.85 -6.61 4.87
N ILE A 175 -23.17 -7.25 3.75
CA ILE A 175 -24.29 -6.86 2.88
C ILE A 175 -25.42 -7.86 3.12
N ILE A 176 -26.62 -7.37 3.37
CA ILE A 176 -27.82 -8.20 3.44
C ILE A 176 -28.21 -8.58 2.03
N THR A 177 -28.39 -9.89 1.82
CA THR A 177 -28.87 -10.45 0.56
C THR A 177 -30.21 -11.15 0.79
N GLU A 178 -30.96 -11.41 -0.28
CA GLU A 178 -32.17 -12.24 -0.22
C GLU A 178 -31.94 -13.60 0.48
N GLU A 179 -30.75 -14.19 0.37
CA GLU A 179 -30.40 -15.44 1.05
C GLU A 179 -30.31 -15.24 2.57
N THR A 180 -29.69 -14.14 3.01
CA THR A 180 -29.60 -13.75 4.43
C THR A 180 -30.98 -13.45 5.02
N LEU A 181 -31.87 -12.82 4.25
CA LEU A 181 -33.24 -12.49 4.68
C LEU A 181 -34.14 -13.72 4.94
N LYS A 182 -33.77 -14.91 4.45
CA LYS A 182 -34.50 -16.16 4.75
C LYS A 182 -34.38 -16.56 6.22
N HIS A 183 -33.35 -16.08 6.91
CA HIS A 183 -33.09 -16.39 8.32
C HIS A 183 -33.76 -15.41 9.30
N GLY A 184 -34.32 -14.30 8.79
CA GLY A 184 -35.03 -13.31 9.61
C GLY A 184 -35.24 -12.02 8.82
N LYS A 185 -36.33 -11.29 9.09
CA LYS A 185 -36.55 -9.98 8.47
C LYS A 185 -36.12 -8.85 9.39
N ASN A 186 -36.12 -9.07 10.69
CA ASN A 186 -35.69 -8.10 11.69
C ASN A 186 -34.29 -8.43 12.21
N LEU A 187 -33.58 -7.41 12.68
CA LEU A 187 -32.23 -7.57 13.23
C LEU A 187 -32.18 -8.54 14.41
N MET A 188 -33.19 -8.58 15.29
CA MET A 188 -33.26 -9.54 16.41
C MET A 188 -33.45 -11.00 15.97
N GLU A 189 -33.97 -11.24 14.77
CA GLU A 189 -34.17 -12.59 14.24
C GLU A 189 -32.91 -13.13 13.58
N MET A 190 -31.95 -12.26 13.28
CA MET A 190 -30.66 -12.68 12.73
C MET A 190 -29.91 -13.52 13.76
N PRO A 191 -29.39 -14.69 13.39
CA PRO A 191 -28.69 -15.59 14.31
C PRO A 191 -27.26 -15.10 14.57
N LEU A 192 -27.09 -13.84 15.00
CA LEU A 192 -25.80 -13.28 15.37
C LEU A 192 -25.31 -13.92 16.68
N PRO A 193 -24.00 -14.20 16.82
CA PRO A 193 -23.48 -14.83 18.02
C PRO A 193 -23.53 -13.89 19.22
N ASP A 194 -23.45 -14.46 20.42
CA ASP A 194 -23.39 -13.69 21.66
C ASP A 194 -22.26 -12.64 21.62
N LYS A 195 -22.48 -11.51 22.29
CA LYS A 195 -21.55 -10.35 22.30
C LYS A 195 -21.30 -9.76 20.91
N THR A 196 -22.29 -9.85 20.02
CA THR A 196 -22.27 -9.20 18.70
C THR A 196 -23.27 -8.06 18.66
N LEU A 197 -22.84 -6.90 18.16
CA LEU A 197 -23.66 -5.69 18.03
C LEU A 197 -23.62 -5.18 16.59
N ALA A 198 -24.80 -4.96 15.99
CA ALA A 198 -24.89 -4.16 14.77
C ALA A 198 -24.95 -2.67 15.15
N VAL A 199 -23.92 -1.92 14.77
CA VAL A 199 -23.73 -0.52 15.18
C VAL A 199 -24.46 0.43 14.24
N MET A 200 -24.45 0.14 12.94
CA MET A 200 -24.96 1.04 11.92
C MET A 200 -25.47 0.28 10.70
N VAL A 201 -26.56 0.77 10.11
CA VAL A 201 -27.11 0.32 8.83
C VAL A 201 -26.99 1.46 7.82
N LYS A 202 -26.54 1.14 6.61
CA LYS A 202 -26.67 2.01 5.44
C LYS A 202 -27.71 1.43 4.49
N ARG A 203 -28.74 2.23 4.20
CA ARG A 203 -29.77 1.94 3.19
C ARG A 203 -29.76 3.06 2.15
N GLY A 204 -29.30 2.76 0.94
CA GLY A 204 -29.07 3.78 -0.09
C GLY A 204 -28.06 4.82 0.39
N GLU A 205 -28.47 6.08 0.50
CA GLU A 205 -27.64 7.21 0.99
C GLU A 205 -27.78 7.46 2.51
N LYS A 206 -28.72 6.79 3.19
CA LYS A 206 -29.03 7.06 4.60
C LYS A 206 -28.25 6.15 5.53
N PHE A 207 -27.71 6.73 6.60
CA PHE A 207 -27.05 6.04 7.71
C PHE A 207 -27.90 6.19 8.97
N PHE A 208 -28.15 5.10 9.68
CA PHE A 208 -28.89 5.12 10.93
C PHE A 208 -28.44 4.00 11.87
N VAL A 209 -28.64 4.21 13.18
CA VAL A 209 -28.38 3.20 14.21
C VAL A 209 -29.59 2.27 14.27
N PRO A 210 -29.42 0.95 14.04
CA PRO A 210 -30.53 0.03 14.07
C PRO A 210 -30.98 -0.24 15.51
N THR A 211 -32.26 -0.57 15.65
CA THR A 211 -32.83 -1.18 16.85
C THR A 211 -33.15 -2.65 16.57
N GLY A 212 -33.42 -3.44 17.61
CA GLY A 212 -33.76 -4.85 17.42
C GLY A 212 -34.98 -5.10 16.50
N GLN A 213 -35.91 -4.14 16.42
CA GLN A 213 -37.09 -4.19 15.57
C GLN A 213 -36.85 -3.66 14.14
N THR A 214 -35.61 -3.29 13.82
CA THR A 214 -35.28 -2.76 12.49
C THR A 214 -35.41 -3.88 11.45
N ALA A 215 -36.33 -3.67 10.52
CA ALA A 215 -36.50 -4.54 9.36
C ALA A 215 -35.36 -4.32 8.36
N LEU A 216 -34.64 -5.40 8.06
CA LEU A 216 -33.53 -5.47 7.10
C LEU A 216 -34.07 -5.71 5.69
N HIS A 217 -33.44 -5.10 4.70
CA HIS A 217 -33.81 -5.18 3.29
C HIS A 217 -32.62 -5.64 2.44
N ASP A 218 -32.90 -6.20 1.27
CA ASP A 218 -31.86 -6.59 0.33
C ASP A 218 -31.02 -5.36 -0.08
N GLY A 219 -29.70 -5.52 -0.05
CA GLY A 219 -28.74 -4.46 -0.32
C GLY A 219 -28.41 -3.54 0.86
N ASP A 220 -29.05 -3.70 2.03
CA ASP A 220 -28.64 -3.01 3.25
C ASP A 220 -27.21 -3.41 3.62
N LYS A 221 -26.41 -2.45 4.11
CA LYS A 221 -25.05 -2.70 4.59
C LYS A 221 -24.98 -2.49 6.08
N LEU A 222 -24.48 -3.46 6.82
CA LEU A 222 -24.39 -3.41 8.27
C LEU A 222 -22.93 -3.37 8.71
N LEU A 223 -22.66 -2.50 9.67
CA LEU A 223 -21.44 -2.53 10.47
C LEU A 223 -21.71 -3.35 11.75
N VAL A 224 -21.01 -4.46 11.90
CA VAL A 224 -21.13 -5.41 13.00
C VAL A 224 -19.83 -5.46 13.79
N ILE A 225 -19.93 -5.45 15.11
CA ILE A 225 -18.79 -5.60 16.03
C ILE A 225 -19.04 -6.84 16.89
N SER A 226 -18.02 -7.70 17.04
CA SER A 226 -18.13 -8.89 17.89
C SER A 226 -16.84 -9.12 18.68
N ASP A 227 -16.95 -9.57 19.92
CA ASP A 227 -15.78 -10.00 20.71
C ASP A 227 -15.32 -11.43 20.36
N ASP A 228 -16.14 -12.19 19.62
CA ASP A 228 -15.87 -13.59 19.25
C ASP A 228 -15.77 -13.75 17.72
N GLU A 229 -14.54 -13.68 17.21
CA GLU A 229 -14.24 -13.78 15.78
C GLU A 229 -14.63 -15.15 15.18
N GLU A 230 -14.43 -16.24 15.94
CA GLU A 230 -14.64 -17.58 15.43
C GLU A 230 -16.13 -17.87 15.30
N ALA A 231 -16.90 -17.54 16.33
CA ALA A 231 -18.36 -17.64 16.30
C ALA A 231 -18.98 -16.76 15.21
N LEU A 232 -18.44 -15.55 14.99
CA LEU A 232 -18.91 -14.64 13.95
C LEU A 232 -18.71 -15.21 12.53
N LYS A 233 -17.54 -15.81 12.27
CA LYS A 233 -17.25 -16.44 10.97
C LYS A 233 -18.10 -17.67 10.71
N GLU A 234 -18.32 -18.49 11.73
CA GLU A 234 -19.17 -19.67 11.63
C GLU A 234 -20.61 -19.27 11.33
N THR A 235 -21.11 -18.25 12.02
CA THR A 235 -22.43 -17.68 11.77
C THR A 235 -22.57 -17.22 10.33
N TYR A 236 -21.63 -16.41 9.81
CA TYR A 236 -21.71 -15.91 8.42
C TYR A 236 -21.74 -17.02 7.37
N LYS A 237 -21.02 -18.12 7.59
CA LYS A 237 -21.10 -19.30 6.72
C LYS A 237 -22.48 -19.95 6.77
N ASN A 238 -23.10 -20.01 7.95
CA ASN A 238 -24.40 -20.65 8.16
C ASN A 238 -25.57 -19.83 7.58
N ILE A 239 -25.46 -18.50 7.50
CA ILE A 239 -26.49 -17.61 6.94
C ILE A 239 -26.23 -17.17 5.49
N GLY A 240 -25.33 -17.86 4.78
CA GLY A 240 -25.06 -17.61 3.36
C GLY A 240 -24.34 -16.27 3.08
N ILE A 241 -23.77 -15.61 4.10
CA ILE A 241 -23.00 -14.38 3.89
C ILE A 241 -21.60 -14.77 3.39
N SER A 242 -21.45 -14.80 2.06
CA SER A 242 -20.17 -15.05 1.40
C SER A 242 -19.30 -13.79 1.28
N ASN A 243 -19.90 -12.60 1.39
CA ASN A 243 -19.24 -11.31 1.19
C ASN A 243 -19.22 -10.49 2.48
N PHE A 244 -18.23 -10.76 3.35
CA PHE A 244 -18.00 -9.98 4.57
C PHE A 244 -16.56 -9.46 4.65
N THR A 245 -16.42 -8.31 5.30
CA THR A 245 -15.14 -7.56 5.38
C THR A 245 -14.59 -7.63 6.77
N TYR A 246 -13.44 -8.25 6.98
CA TYR A 246 -12.89 -8.38 8.33
C TYR A 246 -11.80 -7.33 8.59
N GLN A 247 -11.98 -6.52 9.63
CA GLN A 247 -10.90 -5.71 10.21
C GLN A 247 -10.72 -6.11 11.67
N LYS A 248 -9.52 -6.62 11.98
CA LYS A 248 -9.10 -6.91 13.35
C LYS A 248 -8.10 -5.87 13.80
N ASN A 249 -8.38 -5.23 14.91
CA ASN A 249 -7.38 -4.48 15.65
C ASN A 249 -6.47 -5.50 16.36
N LYS A 250 -5.17 -5.50 16.02
CA LYS A 250 -4.15 -6.38 16.63
C LYS A 250 -3.61 -5.80 17.93
#